data_AF-A0A090Y9S2-F1
#
_entry.id   AF-A0A090Y9S2-F1
#
_cell.length_a   1.000
_cell.length_b   1.000
_cell.length_c   1.000
_cell.angle_alpha   90.00
_cell.angle_beta   90.00
_cell.angle_gamma   90.00
#
_symmetry.space_group_name_H-M   'P 1'
#
loop_
_entity.id
_entity.type
_entity.pdbx_description
1 polymer ?
#
loop_
_entity_poly.entity_id
_entity_poly.type
_entity_poly.pdbx_seq_one_letter_code
_entity_poly.pdbx_strand_id
1 'polypeptide(L)'
;MKWGIEAIKNTEVNGTDIYKNLNIGEGYQSTSWTYLSLSYLQDFFESSGLSRDTILELLPISFKGIIWNFLEDEDVEFIRALTNPKRCLEILEEFSLMEAAVTYEPSMEFKLGWLKERWEKGYYVFANG
;
A
#
# COMPACT_ATOMS: atom_id res chain seq x y z
N MET A 1 -6.06 8.12 -16.17
CA MET A 1 -6.28 8.28 -14.72
C MET A 1 -5.05 7.77 -13.99
N LYS A 2 -4.59 8.47 -12.95
CA LYS A 2 -3.45 8.09 -12.12
C LYS A 2 -3.94 7.92 -10.70
N TRP A 3 -3.40 6.94 -10.00
CA TRP A 3 -3.67 6.68 -8.59
C TRP A 3 -2.46 7.11 -7.77
N GLY A 4 -2.70 7.70 -6.61
CA GLY A 4 -1.67 7.90 -5.60
C GLY A 4 -1.36 6.58 -4.92
N ILE A 5 -0.10 6.23 -4.73
CA ILE A 5 0.31 5.16 -3.82
C ILE A 5 0.94 5.85 -2.63
N GLU A 6 0.31 5.71 -1.48
CA GLU A 6 0.62 6.49 -0.30
C GLU A 6 1.17 5.59 0.78
N ALA A 7 2.16 6.09 1.52
CA ALA A 7 2.84 5.38 2.57
C ALA A 7 2.91 6.23 3.85
N ILE A 8 2.32 5.72 4.93
CA ILE A 8 2.24 6.38 6.24
C ILE A 8 3.04 5.58 7.25
N LYS A 9 3.86 6.23 8.07
CA LYS A 9 4.71 5.51 9.01
C LYS A 9 3.91 5.02 10.21
N ASN A 10 4.20 3.81 10.71
CA ASN A 10 3.44 3.20 11.80
C ASN A 10 3.36 4.06 13.10
N THR A 11 4.41 4.83 13.38
CA THR A 11 4.46 5.76 14.52
C THR A 11 3.46 6.92 14.40
N GLU A 12 3.02 7.26 13.19
CA GLU A 12 2.07 8.34 12.92
C GLU A 12 0.61 7.88 13.05
N VAL A 13 0.35 6.56 12.93
CA VAL A 13 -1.00 5.96 13.06
C VAL A 13 -1.32 5.62 14.53
N ASN A 14 -0.32 5.26 15.33
CA ASN A 14 -0.48 4.82 16.72
C ASN A 14 -0.26 5.92 17.78
N GLY A 15 -0.02 7.16 17.36
CA GLY A 15 0.20 8.30 18.23
C GLY A 15 -1.10 9.02 18.62
N THR A 16 -1.68 8.63 19.76
CA THR A 16 -2.69 9.36 20.57
C THR A 16 -4.14 9.53 20.06
N ASP A 17 -5.06 9.28 21.00
CA ASP A 17 -6.52 9.14 20.97
C ASP A 17 -7.40 10.31 20.44
N ILE A 18 -6.88 11.31 19.72
CA ILE A 18 -7.70 12.47 19.32
C ILE A 18 -7.51 12.83 17.82
N TYR A 19 -8.17 12.00 17.01
CA TYR A 19 -8.97 12.28 15.82
C TYR A 19 -8.92 13.69 15.19
N LYS A 20 -8.79 13.69 13.84
CA LYS A 20 -8.93 14.76 12.83
C LYS A 20 -7.65 15.41 12.29
N ASN A 21 -6.52 15.28 12.97
CA ASN A 21 -5.23 15.69 12.42
C ASN A 21 -4.24 14.55 12.59
N LEU A 22 -4.22 13.59 11.64
CA LEU A 22 -2.99 12.83 11.44
C LEU A 22 -1.92 13.89 11.15
N ASN A 23 -1.02 14.11 12.10
CA ASN A 23 0.18 14.90 11.83
C ASN A 23 1.07 14.03 10.95
N ILE A 24 0.71 14.02 9.67
CA ILE A 24 1.51 13.43 8.61
C ILE A 24 2.80 14.24 8.59
N GLY A 25 3.82 13.71 9.26
CA GLY A 25 5.07 14.40 9.46
C GLY A 25 5.99 14.22 8.26
N GLU A 26 7.29 14.38 8.52
CA GLU A 26 8.38 14.10 7.57
C GLU A 26 8.39 12.65 7.06
N GLY A 27 7.62 11.74 7.68
CA GLY A 27 7.56 10.33 7.35
C GLY A 27 6.85 10.04 6.03
N TYR A 28 5.82 10.80 5.67
CA TYR A 28 4.93 10.49 4.55
C TYR A 28 5.63 10.45 3.20
N GLN A 29 5.28 9.43 2.43
CA GLN A 29 5.77 9.26 1.07
C GLN A 29 4.62 8.96 0.15
N SER A 30 4.71 9.47 -1.07
CA SER A 30 3.78 9.10 -2.13
C SER A 30 4.49 8.92 -3.45
N THR A 31 3.91 8.09 -4.29
CA THR A 31 4.23 7.99 -5.72
C THR A 31 2.94 7.94 -6.52
N SER A 32 3.00 8.17 -7.83
CA SER A 32 1.80 8.11 -8.68
C SER A 32 1.96 6.99 -9.70
N TRP A 33 1.02 6.05 -9.75
CA TRP A 33 1.00 4.98 -10.73
C TRP A 33 -0.14 5.18 -11.71
N THR A 34 0.07 4.78 -12.96
CA THR A 34 -1.01 4.77 -13.95
C THR A 34 -1.98 3.65 -13.64
N TYR A 35 -3.23 3.79 -14.06
CA TYR A 35 -4.21 2.69 -14.01
C TYR A 35 -3.65 1.40 -14.65
N LEU A 36 -2.97 1.52 -15.80
CA LEU A 36 -2.34 0.37 -16.46
C LEU A 36 -1.27 -0.31 -15.58
N SER A 37 -0.48 0.48 -14.85
CA SER A 37 0.51 -0.06 -13.92
C SER A 37 -0.11 -0.83 -12.76
N LEU A 38 -1.25 -0.34 -12.24
CA LEU A 38 -1.99 -1.04 -11.20
C LEU A 38 -2.66 -2.31 -11.71
N SER A 39 -3.21 -2.27 -12.92
CA SER A 39 -3.76 -3.47 -13.58
C SER A 39 -2.69 -4.54 -13.72
N TYR A 40 -1.50 -4.20 -14.22
CA TYR A 40 -0.41 -5.16 -14.35
C TYR A 40 0.08 -5.71 -13.01
N LEU A 41 0.07 -4.89 -11.95
CA LEU A 41 0.40 -5.35 -10.61
C LEU A 41 -0.63 -6.35 -10.09
N GLN A 42 -1.91 -6.08 -10.33
CA GLN A 42 -2.99 -7.00 -9.98
C GLN A 42 -2.86 -8.32 -10.77
N ASP A 43 -2.68 -8.25 -12.08
CA ASP A 43 -2.49 -9.44 -12.94
C ASP A 43 -1.28 -10.26 -12.49
N PHE A 44 -0.20 -9.59 -12.06
CA PHE A 44 0.98 -10.24 -11.49
C PHE A 44 0.68 -10.97 -10.18
N PHE A 45 -0.04 -10.36 -9.24
CA PHE A 45 -0.41 -11.03 -8.00
C PHE A 45 -1.35 -12.21 -8.25
N GLU A 46 -2.35 -12.05 -9.11
CA GLU A 46 -3.29 -13.12 -9.47
C GLU A 46 -2.56 -14.29 -10.15
N SER A 47 -1.64 -14.02 -11.07
CA SER A 47 -0.82 -15.06 -11.73
C SER A 47 0.19 -15.72 -10.78
N SER A 48 0.57 -15.04 -9.70
CA SER A 48 1.36 -15.60 -8.60
C SER A 48 0.54 -16.41 -7.60
N GLY A 49 -0.78 -16.54 -7.82
CA GLY A 49 -1.68 -17.38 -7.02
C GLY A 49 -2.32 -16.66 -5.83
N LEU A 50 -2.21 -15.34 -5.72
CA LEU A 50 -2.85 -14.60 -4.63
C LEU A 50 -4.35 -14.52 -4.85
N SER A 51 -5.10 -14.72 -3.77
CA SER A 51 -6.53 -14.43 -3.75
C SER A 51 -6.79 -12.92 -3.80
N ARG A 52 -7.99 -12.52 -4.22
CA ARG A 52 -8.41 -11.11 -4.20
C ARG A 52 -8.28 -10.48 -2.81
N ASP A 53 -8.61 -11.21 -1.76
CA ASP A 53 -8.54 -10.71 -0.39
C ASP A 53 -7.07 -10.46 0.02
N THR A 54 -6.16 -11.36 -0.35
CA THR A 54 -4.71 -11.21 -0.12
C THR A 54 -4.12 -10.05 -0.93
N ILE A 55 -4.61 -9.81 -2.15
CA ILE A 55 -4.21 -8.64 -2.96
C ILE A 55 -4.63 -7.35 -2.26
N LEU A 56 -5.84 -7.30 -1.72
CA LEU A 56 -6.34 -6.17 -0.96
C LEU A 56 -5.64 -6.03 0.40
N GLU A 57 -5.09 -7.10 0.97
CA GLU A 57 -4.18 -6.99 2.12
C GLU A 57 -2.88 -6.26 1.73
N LEU A 58 -2.28 -6.61 0.58
CA LEU A 58 -1.02 -6.00 0.13
C LEU A 58 -1.20 -4.54 -0.30
N LEU A 59 -2.25 -4.24 -1.05
CA LEU A 59 -2.51 -2.89 -1.54
C LEU A 59 -4.00 -2.54 -1.40
N PRO A 60 -4.45 -2.19 -0.19
CA PRO A 60 -5.79 -1.68 0.04
C PRO A 60 -6.07 -0.46 -0.84
N ILE A 61 -7.33 -0.25 -1.23
CA ILE A 61 -7.73 0.82 -2.14
C ILE A 61 -8.74 1.74 -1.46
N SER A 62 -8.42 3.03 -1.33
CA SER A 62 -9.39 4.08 -1.02
C SER A 62 -10.02 4.59 -2.32
N PHE A 63 -11.23 4.13 -2.63
CA PHE A 63 -11.95 4.51 -3.84
C PHE A 63 -12.51 5.94 -3.80
N LYS A 64 -12.80 6.46 -2.60
CA LYS A 64 -13.30 7.83 -2.43
C LYS A 64 -12.19 8.88 -2.55
N GLY A 65 -10.94 8.46 -2.32
CA GLY A 65 -9.80 9.34 -2.24
C GLY A 65 -9.71 9.97 -0.84
N ILE A 66 -8.61 9.74 -0.13
CA ILE A 66 -8.29 10.39 1.13
C ILE A 66 -7.76 11.79 0.84
N ILE A 67 -8.39 12.79 1.46
CA ILE A 67 -7.92 14.17 1.45
C ILE A 67 -7.31 14.47 2.81
N TRP A 68 -5.98 14.47 2.90
CA TRP A 68 -5.26 14.58 4.16
C TRP A 68 -5.59 15.79 5.04
N ASN A 69 -5.97 16.92 4.41
CA ASN A 69 -6.36 18.13 5.14
C ASN A 69 -7.79 18.07 5.70
N PHE A 70 -8.56 17.05 5.34
CA PHE A 70 -9.95 16.88 5.73
C PHE A 70 -10.29 15.39 5.75
N LEU A 71 -9.97 14.73 6.88
CA LEU A 71 -10.28 13.32 7.06
C LEU A 71 -11.70 13.14 7.60
N GLU A 72 -12.48 12.33 6.90
CA GLU A 72 -13.75 11.82 7.39
C GLU A 72 -13.54 10.61 8.31
N ASP A 73 -14.56 10.25 9.09
CA ASP A 73 -14.46 9.10 9.99
C ASP A 73 -14.17 7.81 9.21
N GLU A 74 -14.74 7.65 8.01
CA GLU A 74 -14.47 6.52 7.12
C GLU A 74 -13.01 6.46 6.66
N ASP A 75 -12.35 7.60 6.42
CA ASP A 75 -10.93 7.64 6.04
C ASP A 75 -10.06 7.15 7.19
N VAL A 76 -10.39 7.55 8.42
CA VAL A 76 -9.68 7.12 9.63
C VAL A 76 -9.89 5.63 9.87
N GLU A 77 -11.10 5.11 9.68
CA GLU A 77 -11.39 3.68 9.77
C GLU A 77 -10.62 2.88 8.72
N PHE A 78 -10.59 3.35 7.48
CA PHE A 78 -9.80 2.73 6.40
C PHE A 78 -8.31 2.69 6.75
N ILE A 79 -7.73 3.81 7.19
CA ILE A 79 -6.30 3.88 7.54
C ILE A 79 -5.97 2.93 8.70
N ARG A 80 -6.87 2.79 9.67
CA ARG A 80 -6.70 1.85 10.81
C ARG A 80 -6.84 0.40 10.42
N ALA A 81 -7.58 0.11 9.36
CA ALA A 81 -7.75 -1.23 8.82
C ALA A 81 -6.59 -1.65 7.88
N LEU A 82 -5.63 -0.75 7.60
CA LEU A 82 -4.50 -1.08 6.75
C LEU A 82 -3.68 -2.24 7.34
N THR A 83 -3.30 -3.14 6.45
CA THR A 83 -2.53 -4.33 6.79
C THR A 83 -1.20 -3.96 7.43
N ASN A 84 -0.85 -4.67 8.51
CA ASN A 84 0.42 -4.46 9.17
C ASN A 84 1.58 -4.72 8.20
N PRO A 85 2.61 -3.85 8.15
CA PRO A 85 3.76 -4.01 7.25
C PRO A 85 4.43 -5.39 7.36
N LYS A 86 4.48 -5.96 8.57
CA LYS A 86 5.02 -7.30 8.80
C LYS A 86 4.22 -8.38 8.06
N ARG A 87 2.89 -8.28 8.08
CA ARG A 87 2.01 -9.22 7.35
C ARG A 87 2.22 -9.10 5.84
N CYS A 88 2.42 -7.90 5.31
CA CYS A 88 2.73 -7.73 3.89
C CYS A 88 4.05 -8.40 3.51
N LEU A 89 5.08 -8.29 4.36
CA LEU A 89 6.36 -8.99 4.15
C LEU A 89 6.21 -10.51 4.21
N GLU A 90 5.43 -11.03 5.15
CA GLU A 90 5.11 -12.46 5.23
C GLU A 90 4.44 -12.97 3.94
N ILE A 91 3.50 -12.21 3.37
CA ILE A 91 2.86 -12.54 2.08
C ILE A 91 3.88 -12.51 0.94
N LEU A 92 4.79 -11.52 0.89
CA LEU A 92 5.85 -11.48 -0.13
C LEU A 92 6.71 -12.75 -0.10
N GLU A 93 7.08 -13.21 1.10
CA GLU A 93 7.91 -14.40 1.29
C GLU A 93 7.14 -15.68 0.97
N GLU A 94 5.90 -15.82 1.47
CA GLU A 94 5.03 -16.99 1.26
C GLU A 94 4.84 -17.31 -0.22
N PHE A 95 4.66 -16.26 -1.05
CA PHE A 95 4.43 -16.39 -2.49
C PHE A 95 5.68 -16.14 -3.35
N SER A 96 6.86 -15.93 -2.73
CA SER A 96 8.13 -15.66 -3.43
C SER A 96 7.98 -14.56 -4.50
N LEU A 97 7.28 -13.47 -4.14
CA LEU A 97 6.83 -12.46 -5.11
C LEU A 97 8.00 -11.65 -5.67
N MET A 98 9.09 -11.48 -4.92
CA MET A 98 10.27 -10.77 -5.43
C MET A 98 10.95 -11.58 -6.54
N GLU A 99 11.11 -12.89 -6.35
CA GLU A 99 11.68 -13.79 -7.36
C GLU A 99 10.78 -13.87 -8.60
N ALA A 100 9.46 -13.96 -8.41
CA ALA A 100 8.50 -13.98 -9.50
C ALA A 100 8.52 -12.68 -10.32
N ALA A 101 8.65 -11.51 -9.66
CA ALA A 101 8.63 -10.20 -10.32
C ALA A 101 9.79 -10.00 -11.30
N VAL A 102 10.97 -10.58 -11.02
CA VAL A 102 12.16 -10.53 -11.92
C VAL A 102 11.85 -11.16 -13.28
N THR A 103 10.96 -12.16 -13.31
CA THR A 103 10.64 -12.92 -14.52
C THR A 103 9.40 -12.43 -15.27
N TYR A 104 8.60 -11.53 -14.68
CA TYR A 104 7.34 -11.04 -15.27
C TYR A 104 7.57 -9.86 -16.22
N GLU A 105 8.05 -8.72 -15.68
CA GLU A 105 8.38 -7.52 -16.45
C GLU A 105 9.33 -6.63 -15.60
N PRO A 106 10.35 -5.98 -16.18
CA PRO A 106 11.26 -5.12 -15.41
C PRO A 106 10.60 -4.03 -14.57
N SER A 107 9.42 -3.55 -14.98
CA SER A 107 8.68 -2.53 -14.23
C SER A 107 7.96 -3.09 -13.00
N MET A 108 7.86 -4.42 -12.86
CA MET A 108 7.22 -5.09 -11.73
C MET A 108 8.16 -5.16 -10.53
N GLU A 109 9.40 -5.60 -10.74
CA GLU A 109 10.44 -5.65 -9.71
C GLU A 109 10.64 -4.27 -9.06
N PHE A 110 10.66 -3.20 -9.87
CA PHE A 110 10.78 -1.84 -9.36
C PHE A 110 9.61 -1.43 -8.45
N LYS A 111 8.37 -1.75 -8.84
CA LYS A 111 7.17 -1.39 -8.06
C LYS A 111 7.07 -2.21 -6.79
N LEU A 112 7.29 -3.52 -6.89
CA LEU A 112 7.27 -4.42 -5.74
C LEU A 112 8.42 -4.09 -4.78
N GLY A 113 9.60 -3.74 -5.29
CA GLY A 113 10.73 -3.25 -4.51
C GLY A 113 10.39 -1.94 -3.78
N TRP A 114 9.67 -1.02 -4.42
CA TRP A 114 9.20 0.20 -3.76
C TRP A 114 8.28 -0.14 -2.57
N LEU A 115 7.31 -1.04 -2.75
CA LEU A 115 6.39 -1.48 -1.68
C LEU A 115 7.14 -2.17 -0.53
N LYS A 116 8.00 -3.15 -0.87
CA LYS A 116 8.82 -3.90 0.10
C LYS A 116 9.67 -2.99 0.96
N GLU A 117 10.37 -2.04 0.37
CA GLU A 117 11.21 -1.08 1.10
C GLU A 117 10.40 -0.27 2.13
N ARG A 118 9.14 0.06 1.81
CA ARG A 118 8.25 0.79 2.73
C ARG A 118 7.81 -0.13 3.86
N TRP A 119 7.41 -1.36 3.56
CA TRP A 119 7.02 -2.31 4.60
C TRP A 119 8.17 -2.64 5.56
N GLU A 120 9.39 -2.83 5.05
CA GLU A 120 10.61 -3.02 5.87
C GLU A 120 10.88 -1.84 6.81
N LYS A 121 10.54 -0.63 6.38
CA LYS A 121 10.66 0.59 7.19
C LYS A 121 9.45 0.85 8.10
N GLY A 122 8.48 -0.06 8.13
CA GLY A 122 7.29 0.01 8.97
C GLY A 122 6.24 1.00 8.47
N TYR A 123 6.08 1.13 7.14
CA TYR A 123 5.04 1.95 6.53
C TYR A 123 3.80 1.14 6.19
N TYR A 124 2.63 1.66 6.54
CA TYR A 124 1.36 1.23 5.94
C TYR A 124 1.26 1.82 4.53
N VAL A 125 0.81 1.01 3.55
CA VAL A 125 0.75 1.42 2.15
C VAL A 125 -0.64 1.15 1.59
N PHE A 126 -1.15 2.06 0.76
CA PHE A 126 -2.45 1.91 0.09
C PHE A 126 -2.49 2.69 -1.23
N ALA A 127 -3.45 2.35 -2.09
CA ALA A 127 -3.76 3.10 -3.30
C ALA A 127 -4.90 4.11 -3.04
N ASN A 128 -4.70 5.35 -3.45
CA ASN A 128 -5.58 6.47 -3.27
C ASN A 128 -6.14 6.94 -4.63
N GLY A 129 -7.47 6.91 -4.77
CA GLY A 129 -8.23 7.15 -6.01
C GLY A 129 -8.48 8.61 -6.35
#